data_AF-H9LB89-F1
#
_entry.id   AF-H9LB89-F1
#
_cell.length_a   1.000
_cell.length_b   1.000
_cell.length_c   1.000
_cell.angle_alpha   90.00
_cell.angle_beta   90.00
_cell.angle_gamma   90.00
#
_symmetry.space_group_name_H-M   'P 1'
#
loop_
_entity.id
_entity.type
_entity.pdbx_description
1 polymer ?
#
loop_
_entity_poly.entity_id
_entity_poly.type
_entity_poly.pdbx_seq_one_letter_code
_entity_poly.pdbx_strand_id
1 'polypeptide(L)'
;VFRDFLLAKVINAENAAHKSEKFRAMATRTRQEYLKDLAEKNVTNTPIDPSGKFPFISLASKKKEKSKPYPGAELSSMGAIVWAVRAKDYSKAMEIDCLLGVSNEFIVLIEQETKSVVFNCSCRDV
;
A
#
# COMPACT_ATOMS: atom_id res chain seq x y z
N VAL A 1 -27.09 2.30 22.16
CA VAL A 1 -26.41 0.97 22.13
C VAL A 1 -26.99 0.05 21.05
N PHE A 2 -28.22 -0.47 21.16
CA PHE A 2 -28.75 -1.40 20.12
C PHE A 2 -29.01 -0.72 18.77
N ARG A 3 -29.54 0.51 18.78
CA ARG A 3 -29.71 1.34 17.56
C ARG A 3 -28.39 1.56 16.82
N ASP A 4 -27.33 1.93 17.53
CA ASP A 4 -26.02 2.23 16.94
C ASP A 4 -25.38 0.96 16.36
N PHE A 5 -25.56 -0.17 17.05
CA PHE A 5 -25.16 -1.49 16.55
C PHE A 5 -25.86 -1.83 15.22
N LEU A 6 -27.17 -1.59 15.12
CA LEU A 6 -27.91 -1.84 13.88
C LEU A 6 -27.47 -0.91 12.74
N LEU A 7 -27.27 0.38 13.02
CA LEU A 7 -26.78 1.33 12.01
C LEU A 7 -25.40 0.94 11.48
N ALA A 8 -24.48 0.58 12.37
CA ALA A 8 -23.16 0.08 11.97
C ALA A 8 -23.28 -1.22 11.15
N LYS A 9 -24.19 -2.13 11.52
CA LYS A 9 -24.40 -3.38 10.80
C LYS A 9 -24.94 -3.16 9.38
N VAL A 10 -25.88 -2.22 9.20
CA VAL A 10 -26.43 -1.87 7.89
C VAL A 10 -25.35 -1.30 6.98
N ILE A 11 -24.55 -0.35 7.47
CA ILE A 11 -23.44 0.26 6.70
C ILE A 11 -22.40 -0.80 6.32
N ASN A 12 -22.03 -1.67 7.26
CA ASN A 12 -21.07 -2.74 6.98
C ASN A 12 -21.62 -3.76 5.98
N ALA A 13 -22.91 -4.05 6.02
CA ALA A 13 -23.56 -4.95 5.07
C ALA A 13 -23.59 -4.34 3.65
N GLU A 14 -23.89 -3.06 3.51
CA GLU A 14 -23.83 -2.34 2.24
C GLU A 14 -22.40 -2.34 1.66
N ASN A 15 -21.42 -2.00 2.49
CA ASN A 15 -20.00 -2.04 2.09
C ASN A 15 -19.55 -3.45 1.67
N ALA A 16 -20.05 -4.49 2.32
CA ALA A 16 -19.78 -5.87 1.94
C ALA A 16 -20.46 -6.24 0.61
N ALA A 17 -21.72 -5.81 0.40
CA ALA A 17 -22.43 -6.05 -0.85
C ALA A 17 -21.71 -5.44 -2.06
N HIS A 18 -21.12 -4.24 -1.91
CA HIS A 18 -20.34 -3.60 -2.96
C HIS A 18 -19.08 -4.38 -3.39
N LYS A 19 -18.60 -5.34 -2.59
CA LYS A 19 -17.48 -6.23 -2.95
C LYS A 19 -17.91 -7.40 -3.85
N SER A 20 -19.21 -7.64 -4.00
CA SER A 20 -19.73 -8.66 -4.92
C SER A 20 -19.42 -8.31 -6.37
N GLU A 21 -19.19 -9.33 -7.18
CA GLU A 21 -18.88 -9.21 -8.60
C GLU A 21 -19.93 -8.40 -9.37
N LYS A 22 -21.22 -8.56 -9.04
CA LYS A 22 -22.32 -7.85 -9.70
C LYS A 22 -22.22 -6.33 -9.52
N PHE A 23 -21.97 -5.88 -8.29
CA PHE A 23 -21.84 -4.45 -7.98
C PHE A 23 -20.52 -3.88 -8.52
N ARG A 24 -19.44 -4.67 -8.47
CA ARG A 24 -18.15 -4.28 -9.06
C ARG A 24 -18.25 -4.10 -10.58
N ALA A 25 -18.91 -5.02 -11.28
CA ALA A 25 -19.14 -4.92 -12.72
C ALA A 25 -19.99 -3.69 -13.07
N MET A 26 -21.04 -3.42 -12.29
CA MET A 26 -21.88 -2.22 -12.44
C MET A 26 -21.09 -0.92 -12.23
N ALA A 27 -20.26 -0.86 -11.18
CA ALA A 27 -19.41 0.30 -10.89
C ALA A 27 -18.39 0.55 -12.02
N THR A 28 -17.75 -0.50 -12.54
CA THR A 28 -16.82 -0.40 -13.67
C THR A 28 -17.52 0.15 -14.91
N ARG A 29 -18.70 -0.37 -15.27
CA ARG A 29 -19.47 0.11 -16.41
C ARG A 29 -19.84 1.59 -16.25
N THR A 30 -20.33 1.97 -15.08
CA THR A 30 -20.73 3.36 -14.78
C THR A 30 -19.53 4.31 -14.90
N ARG A 31 -18.36 3.90 -14.37
CA ARG A 31 -17.12 4.67 -14.49
C ARG A 31 -16.69 4.84 -15.95
N GLN A 32 -16.78 3.78 -16.76
CA GLN A 32 -16.40 3.83 -18.18
C GLN A 32 -17.28 4.82 -18.94
N GLU A 33 -18.60 4.82 -18.71
CA GLU A 33 -19.51 5.78 -19.35
C GLU A 33 -19.17 7.22 -18.95
N TYR A 34 -18.88 7.50 -17.67
CA TYR A 34 -18.45 8.84 -17.25
C TYR A 34 -17.15 9.29 -17.90
N LEU A 35 -16.17 8.39 -18.02
CA LEU A 35 -14.90 8.72 -18.67
C LEU A 35 -15.08 8.97 -20.17
N LYS A 36 -15.96 8.21 -20.82
CA LYS A 36 -16.33 8.42 -22.21
C LYS A 36 -17.00 9.78 -22.40
N ASP A 37 -17.98 10.11 -21.56
CA ASP A 37 -18.69 11.39 -21.61
C ASP A 37 -17.73 12.58 -21.38
N LEU A 38 -16.81 12.44 -20.43
CA LEU A 38 -15.78 13.44 -20.14
C LEU A 38 -14.91 13.70 -21.37
N ALA A 39 -14.44 12.63 -22.02
CA ALA A 39 -13.61 12.72 -23.21
C ALA A 39 -14.37 13.32 -24.40
N GLU A 40 -15.61 12.92 -24.63
CA GLU A 40 -16.40 13.44 -25.75
C GLU A 40 -16.75 14.92 -25.60
N LYS A 41 -17.03 15.38 -24.37
CA LYS A 41 -17.52 16.74 -24.13
C LYS A 41 -16.43 17.78 -23.82
N ASN A 42 -15.28 17.34 -23.30
CA ASN A 42 -14.26 18.25 -22.77
C ASN A 42 -12.88 18.09 -23.44
N VAL A 43 -12.76 17.25 -24.47
CA VAL A 43 -11.55 17.24 -25.30
C VAL A 43 -11.57 18.42 -26.26
N THR A 44 -10.58 19.29 -26.12
CA THR A 44 -10.37 20.43 -27.01
C THR A 44 -9.59 19.98 -28.24
N ASN A 45 -10.15 20.15 -29.44
CA ASN A 45 -9.48 19.85 -30.72
C ASN A 45 -8.45 20.92 -31.14
N THR A 46 -8.14 21.89 -30.29
CA THR A 46 -7.08 22.86 -30.57
C THR A 46 -5.75 22.12 -30.61
N PRO A 47 -5.11 22.00 -31.79
CA PRO A 47 -3.81 21.36 -31.86
C PRO A 47 -2.83 22.18 -31.01
N ILE A 48 -2.09 21.50 -30.15
CA ILE A 48 -0.96 22.11 -29.47
C ILE A 48 0.06 22.39 -30.57
N ASP A 49 0.22 23.66 -30.95
CA ASP A 49 1.22 24.05 -31.95
C ASP A 49 2.62 23.66 -31.44
N PRO A 50 3.32 22.71 -32.09
CA PRO A 50 4.66 22.31 -31.67
C PRO A 50 5.72 23.40 -31.93
N SER A 51 5.36 24.47 -32.66
CA SER A 51 6.25 25.58 -33.01
C SER A 51 6.47 26.59 -31.87
N GLY A 52 5.63 26.54 -30.83
CA GLY A 52 5.91 27.22 -29.58
C GLY A 52 7.15 26.60 -28.97
N LYS A 53 8.28 27.31 -29.02
CA LYS A 53 9.53 26.94 -28.34
C LYS A 53 9.18 26.64 -26.88
N PHE A 54 8.92 25.38 -26.58
CA PHE A 54 8.85 24.90 -25.22
C PHE A 54 10.18 25.32 -24.61
N PRO A 55 10.20 26.08 -23.50
CA PRO A 55 11.43 26.23 -22.77
C PRO A 55 11.85 24.80 -22.48
N PHE A 56 12.98 24.38 -23.06
CA PHE A 56 13.65 23.16 -22.67
C PHE A 56 13.89 23.35 -21.18
N ILE A 57 12.97 22.82 -20.38
CA ILE A 57 13.19 22.60 -18.96
C ILE A 57 14.40 21.69 -19.01
N SER A 58 15.56 22.27 -18.70
CA SER A 58 16.79 21.54 -18.51
C SER A 58 16.44 20.36 -17.61
N LEU A 59 16.44 19.16 -18.17
CA LEU A 59 16.30 17.91 -17.43
C LEU A 59 17.59 17.62 -16.62
N ALA A 60 18.49 18.60 -16.47
CA ALA A 60 19.56 18.54 -15.49
C ALA A 60 18.95 18.79 -14.11
N SER A 61 18.98 17.75 -13.28
CA SER A 61 18.41 17.65 -11.93
C SER A 61 16.88 17.48 -11.86
N LYS A 62 16.35 16.43 -12.53
CA LYS A 62 15.30 15.64 -11.84
C LYS A 62 15.92 15.11 -10.55
N LYS A 63 15.86 15.91 -9.48
CA LYS A 63 15.86 15.38 -8.12
C LYS A 63 14.82 14.29 -8.16
N LYS A 64 15.26 13.02 -8.12
CA LYS A 64 14.39 11.84 -8.09
C LYS A 64 13.44 12.09 -6.92
N GLU A 65 12.25 12.59 -7.24
CA GLU A 65 11.19 12.74 -6.27
C GLU A 65 11.02 11.31 -5.78
N LYS A 66 11.35 11.07 -4.50
CA LYS A 66 11.16 9.75 -3.89
C LYS A 66 9.68 9.48 -4.13
N SER A 67 9.38 8.58 -5.07
CA SER A 67 8.03 8.17 -5.39
C SER A 67 7.40 7.82 -4.06
N LYS A 68 6.45 8.63 -3.59
CA LYS A 68 5.69 8.24 -2.41
C LYS A 68 5.13 6.86 -2.74
N PRO A 69 5.43 5.83 -1.92
CA PRO A 69 4.78 4.55 -2.10
C PRO A 69 3.27 4.80 -2.11
N TYR A 70 2.55 4.17 -3.03
CA TYR A 70 1.09 4.20 -2.96
C TYR A 70 0.65 3.64 -1.59
N PRO A 71 -0.46 4.12 -1.01
CA PRO A 71 -0.94 3.61 0.28
C PRO A 71 -1.05 2.08 0.25
N GLY A 72 -0.39 1.39 1.20
CA GLY A 72 -0.39 -0.07 1.27
C GLY A 72 0.67 -0.78 0.41
N ALA A 73 1.63 -0.07 -0.18
CA ALA A 73 2.72 -0.69 -0.94
C ALA A 73 3.54 -1.69 -0.10
N GLU A 74 3.62 -1.48 1.21
CA GLU A 74 4.24 -2.38 2.18
C GLU A 74 3.52 -3.73 2.29
N LEU A 75 2.20 -3.76 2.11
CA LEU A 75 1.38 -4.99 2.12
C LEU A 75 1.63 -5.85 0.87
N SER A 76 2.04 -5.22 -0.23
CA SER A 76 2.35 -5.87 -1.50
C SER A 76 3.86 -6.06 -1.72
N SER A 77 4.69 -5.71 -0.74
CA SER A 77 6.13 -5.87 -0.82
C SER A 77 6.49 -7.35 -0.73
N MET A 78 7.35 -7.83 -1.63
CA MET A 78 7.95 -9.16 -1.53
C MET A 78 9.02 -9.26 -0.44
N GLY A 79 9.38 -8.14 0.20
CA GLY A 79 10.36 -8.06 1.27
C GLY A 79 9.73 -7.87 2.65
N ALA A 80 10.59 -7.72 3.67
CA ALA A 80 10.19 -7.34 5.02
C ALA A 80 10.59 -5.89 5.30
N ILE A 81 9.82 -5.19 6.13
CA ILE A 81 10.29 -3.97 6.79
C ILE A 81 11.19 -4.41 7.95
N VAL A 82 12.38 -3.82 8.04
CA VAL A 82 13.41 -4.24 8.99
C VAL A 82 13.81 -3.10 9.91
N TRP A 83 13.89 -3.39 11.20
CA TRP A 83 14.41 -2.48 12.23
C TRP A 83 15.50 -3.16 13.05
N ALA A 84 16.54 -2.40 13.40
CA ALA A 84 17.49 -2.81 14.42
C ALA A 84 16.82 -2.71 15.79
N VAL A 85 16.85 -3.79 16.57
CA VAL A 85 16.26 -3.87 17.90
C VAL A 85 17.22 -4.58 18.85
N ARG A 86 17.11 -4.30 20.15
CA ARG A 86 17.74 -5.13 21.19
C ARG A 86 16.68 -6.04 21.79
N ALA A 87 16.92 -7.34 21.75
CA ALA A 87 16.02 -8.35 22.28
C ALA A 87 16.64 -9.00 23.51
N LYS A 88 15.83 -9.23 24.54
CA LYS A 88 16.29 -9.92 25.75
C LYS A 88 16.26 -11.43 25.51
N ASP A 89 17.43 -12.05 25.47
CA ASP A 89 17.56 -13.50 25.44
C ASP A 89 17.45 -14.03 26.87
N TYR A 90 16.32 -14.66 27.18
CA TYR A 90 16.08 -15.24 28.50
C TYR A 90 16.91 -16.50 28.78
N SER A 91 17.46 -17.16 27.75
CA SER A 91 18.34 -18.31 27.94
C SER A 91 19.74 -17.90 28.41
N LYS A 92 20.24 -16.76 27.90
CA LYS A 92 21.55 -16.20 28.26
C LYS A 92 21.48 -15.08 29.30
N ALA A 93 20.26 -14.67 29.69
CA ALA A 93 19.98 -13.53 30.57
C ALA A 93 20.65 -12.21 30.11
N MET A 94 20.83 -12.04 28.80
CA MET A 94 21.52 -10.90 28.18
C MET A 94 20.65 -10.27 27.08
N GLU A 95 20.91 -9.00 26.76
CA GLU A 95 20.38 -8.40 25.54
C GLU A 95 21.27 -8.77 24.35
N ILE A 96 20.64 -9.11 23.24
CA ILE A 96 21.31 -9.38 21.96
C ILE A 96 20.84 -8.37 20.92
N ASP A 97 21.77 -7.97 20.05
CA ASP A 97 21.47 -7.10 18.91
C ASP A 97 20.81 -7.92 17.79
N CYS A 98 19.61 -7.51 17.39
CA CYS A 98 18.80 -8.22 16.43
C CYS A 98 18.29 -7.31 15.31
N LEU A 99 17.81 -7.94 14.25
CA LEU A 99 16.97 -7.35 13.22
C LEU A 99 15.57 -7.94 13.36
N LEU A 100 14.59 -7.08 13.63
CA LEU A 100 13.17 -7.43 13.55
C LEU A 100 12.71 -7.21 12.11
N GLY A 101 12.34 -8.30 11.43
CA GLY A 101 11.74 -8.27 10.10
C GLY A 101 10.26 -8.56 10.17
N VAL A 102 9.44 -7.68 9.60
CA VAL A 102 7.99 -7.89 9.44
C VAL A 102 7.66 -7.91 7.96
N SER A 103 7.22 -9.06 7.44
CA SER A 103 6.71 -9.22 6.08
C SER A 103 5.19 -9.40 6.10
N ASN A 104 4.59 -9.62 4.92
CA ASN A 104 3.17 -9.93 4.82
C ASN A 104 2.80 -11.31 5.41
N GLU A 105 3.78 -12.22 5.57
CA GLU A 105 3.52 -13.60 5.99
C GLU A 105 4.16 -13.97 7.33
N PHE A 106 5.32 -13.39 7.65
CA PHE A 106 6.12 -13.75 8.80
C PHE A 106 6.65 -12.54 9.56
N ILE A 107 6.69 -12.68 10.88
CA ILE A 107 7.50 -11.86 11.77
C ILE A 107 8.71 -12.71 12.15
N VAL A 108 9.91 -12.17 11.92
CA VAL A 108 11.18 -12.84 12.20
C VAL A 108 12.09 -11.95 13.03
N LEU A 109 12.85 -12.56 13.93
CA LEU A 109 13.92 -11.91 14.67
C LEU A 109 15.23 -12.63 14.36
N ILE A 110 16.22 -11.88 13.87
CA ILE A 110 17.51 -12.42 13.42
C ILE A 110 18.62 -11.81 14.28
N GLU A 111 19.44 -12.63 14.93
CA GLU A 111 20.62 -12.16 15.68
C GLU A 111 21.69 -11.63 14.71
N GLN A 112 22.21 -10.43 14.98
CA GLN A 112 23.10 -9.75 14.04
C GLN A 112 24.48 -10.38 13.93
N GLU A 113 25.02 -10.96 15.00
CA GLU A 113 26.36 -11.56 14.98
C GLU A 113 26.37 -12.90 14.25
N THR A 114 25.47 -13.81 14.65
CA THR A 114 25.41 -15.17 14.11
C THR A 114 24.60 -15.27 12.81
N LYS A 115 23.81 -14.24 12.48
CA LYS A 115 22.81 -14.24 11.39
C LYS A 115 21.75 -15.33 11.54
N SER A 116 21.58 -15.89 12.74
CA SER A 116 20.60 -16.94 13.01
C SER A 116 19.21 -16.37 13.29
N VAL A 117 18.18 -17.12 12.89
CA VAL A 117 16.78 -16.80 13.23
C VAL A 117 16.53 -17.26 14.67
N VAL A 118 16.36 -16.30 15.59
CA VAL A 118 16.12 -16.59 17.01
C VAL A 118 14.63 -16.66 17.34
N PHE A 119 13.77 -16.09 16.50
CA PHE A 119 12.32 -16.21 16.59
C PHE A 119 11.69 -16.09 15.20
N ASN A 120 10.63 -16.86 14.94
CA ASN A 120 9.72 -16.61 13.84
C ASN A 120 8.29 -17.02 14.23
N CYS A 121 7.31 -16.31 13.68
CA CYS A 121 5.91 -16.72 13.70
C CYS A 121 5.18 -16.23 12.45
N SER A 122 4.04 -16.84 12.12
CA SER A 122 3.18 -16.31 11.07
C SER A 122 2.54 -15.01 11.53
N CYS A 123 2.40 -14.03 10.63
CA CYS A 123 1.62 -12.81 10.90
C CYS A 123 0.15 -13.10 11.22
N ARG A 124 -0.36 -14.31 10.92
CA ARG A 124 -1.72 -14.76 11.26
C ARG A 124 -1.88 -15.12 12.73
N ASP A 125 -0.78 -15.38 13.43
CA ASP A 125 -0.75 -15.83 14.82
C ASP A 125 -0.62 -14.65 15.81
N VAL A 126 -0.53 -13.41 15.30
CA VAL A 126 -0.43 -12.15 16.06
C VAL A 126 -1.74 -11.38 15.95
#